data_AF-A0A165Z1X2-F1
#
_entry.id   AF-A0A165Z1X2-F1
#
_cell.length_a   1.000
_cell.length_b   1.000
_cell.length_c   1.000
_cell.angle_alpha   90.00
_cell.angle_beta   90.00
_cell.angle_gamma   90.00
#
_symmetry.space_group_name_H-M   'P 1'
#
loop_
_entity.id
_entity.type
_entity.pdbx_description
1 polymer ?
#
loop_
_entity_poly.entity_id
_entity_poly.type
_entity_poly.pdbx_seq_one_letter_code
_entity_poly.pdbx_strand_id
1 'polypeptide(L)'
;MAPRKTTPEAESASEDTKQAQSTKAATTKPKAKTTPAKAAPKKATPAKTPTGSNSSGIAADHLQSFFDRIERLEGEKKGIADDIKDVFAEAKGNGFDVPTMRAILKIKKQKPSEREEKESMLDLYMHALGMLEGDLDEAQQLGIDAASAGKAVTDNLYITEDPRFKKWEQGWQMQTAFLAAQDREGAV
;
A
#
# COMPACT_ATOMS: atom_id res chain seq x y z
N MET A 1 -32.78 45.76 25.92
CA MET A 1 -32.74 46.54 24.67
C MET A 1 -31.32 47.10 24.53
N ALA A 2 -30.61 46.67 23.48
CA ALA A 2 -29.28 47.11 22.98
C ALA A 2 -28.02 46.85 23.84
N PRO A 3 -26.79 46.76 23.23
CA PRO A 3 -26.44 46.49 21.83
C PRO A 3 -25.38 45.38 21.61
N ARG A 4 -25.40 44.82 20.40
CA ARG A 4 -24.38 43.93 19.82
C ARG A 4 -23.06 44.66 19.60
N LYS A 5 -21.94 44.04 19.96
CA LYS A 5 -20.60 44.44 19.49
C LYS A 5 -20.30 43.74 18.17
N THR A 6 -20.22 44.54 17.12
CA THR A 6 -19.61 44.19 15.84
C THR A 6 -18.25 44.88 15.77
N THR A 7 -17.19 44.10 15.61
CA THR A 7 -15.88 44.60 15.15
C THR A 7 -15.51 43.76 13.93
N PRO A 8 -15.26 44.36 12.75
CA PRO A 8 -14.65 43.65 11.64
C PRO A 8 -13.13 43.74 11.76
N GLU A 9 -12.49 42.57 11.75
CA GLU A 9 -11.04 42.39 11.66
C GLU A 9 -10.63 42.57 10.18
N ALA A 10 -9.68 43.46 9.95
CA ALA A 10 -9.03 43.66 8.66
C ALA A 10 -7.58 43.26 8.82
N GLU A 11 -7.13 42.18 8.17
CA GLU A 11 -5.78 42.07 7.61
C GLU A 11 -5.65 40.78 6.78
N SER A 12 -5.38 40.91 5.47
CA SER A 12 -4.48 40.00 4.76
C SER A 12 -4.15 40.62 3.42
N ALA A 13 -3.00 41.31 3.40
CA ALA A 13 -2.32 41.69 2.19
C ALA A 13 -1.51 40.49 1.67
N SER A 14 -1.61 40.26 0.36
CA SER A 14 -0.54 39.90 -0.58
C SER A 14 0.46 38.80 -0.21
N GLU A 15 0.59 37.77 -1.06
CA GLU A 15 1.85 37.57 -1.79
C GLU A 15 1.72 36.66 -3.02
N ASP A 16 2.34 37.17 -4.09
CA ASP A 16 2.53 36.65 -5.43
C ASP A 16 3.65 35.59 -5.38
N THR A 17 3.48 34.38 -5.93
CA THR A 17 4.63 33.54 -6.26
C THR A 17 4.41 32.77 -7.56
N LYS A 18 5.24 33.19 -8.52
CA LYS A 18 5.42 32.73 -9.88
C LYS A 18 5.59 31.22 -10.04
N GLN A 19 4.94 30.74 -11.08
CA GLN A 19 5.12 29.46 -11.74
C GLN A 19 6.52 29.40 -12.38
N ALA A 20 7.39 28.53 -11.86
CA ALA A 20 8.71 28.27 -12.41
C ALA A 20 8.65 27.15 -13.46
N GLN A 21 9.07 27.50 -14.69
CA GLN A 21 9.38 26.57 -15.76
C GLN A 21 10.71 25.86 -15.45
N SER A 22 10.72 24.52 -15.47
CA SER A 22 11.95 23.74 -15.49
C SER A 22 12.09 23.04 -16.85
N THR A 23 12.98 23.57 -17.68
CA THR A 23 13.54 22.89 -18.84
C THR A 23 14.75 22.10 -18.37
N LYS A 24 14.76 20.77 -18.59
CA LYS A 24 15.98 19.95 -18.50
C LYS A 24 16.38 19.47 -19.88
N ALA A 25 17.46 20.07 -20.37
CA ALA A 25 18.23 19.64 -21.51
C ALA A 25 18.90 18.28 -21.21
N ALA A 26 18.65 17.29 -22.07
CA ALA A 26 19.41 16.06 -22.14
C ALA A 26 20.49 16.21 -23.23
N THR A 27 21.71 16.54 -22.82
CA THR A 27 22.89 16.48 -23.67
C THR A 27 23.34 15.04 -23.83
N THR A 28 23.22 14.52 -25.04
CA THR A 28 23.83 13.28 -25.51
C THR A 28 25.32 13.53 -25.81
N LYS A 29 26.20 12.70 -25.26
CA LYS A 29 27.64 12.66 -25.62
C LYS A 29 27.92 11.34 -26.36
N PRO A 30 28.61 11.37 -27.52
CA PRO A 30 28.75 10.20 -28.38
C PRO A 30 29.84 9.25 -27.87
N LYS A 31 29.60 7.94 -27.98
CA LYS A 31 30.59 6.89 -27.69
C LYS A 31 31.13 6.33 -29.02
N ALA A 32 32.38 6.68 -29.31
CA ALA A 32 33.14 6.10 -30.41
C ALA A 32 33.64 4.69 -30.08
N LYS A 33 33.78 3.94 -31.18
CA LYS A 33 34.07 2.53 -31.40
C LYS A 33 35.45 2.08 -30.89
N THR A 34 35.55 0.80 -30.48
CA THR A 34 36.40 -0.28 -31.06
C THR A 34 37.12 -1.16 -30.01
N THR A 35 37.01 -2.47 -30.20
CA THR A 35 37.82 -3.57 -29.63
C THR A 35 37.81 -4.69 -30.70
N PRO A 36 38.68 -5.72 -30.69
CA PRO A 36 40.13 -5.80 -30.50
C PRO A 36 40.84 -6.43 -31.73
N ALA A 37 42.17 -6.32 -31.83
CA ALA A 37 42.96 -7.22 -32.67
C ALA A 37 44.16 -7.79 -31.89
N LYS A 38 44.25 -9.12 -31.95
CA LYS A 38 45.20 -10.04 -31.33
C LYS A 38 46.42 -10.23 -32.24
N ALA A 39 47.63 -10.09 -31.70
CA ALA A 39 48.83 -10.81 -32.16
C ALA A 39 49.98 -10.68 -31.14
N ALA A 40 50.55 -11.81 -30.75
CA ALA A 40 51.86 -11.96 -30.09
C ALA A 40 52.79 -12.73 -31.06
N PRO A 41 54.08 -13.03 -30.78
CA PRO A 41 54.96 -12.63 -29.66
C PRO A 41 56.39 -12.20 -30.10
N LYS A 42 57.19 -11.55 -29.24
CA LYS A 42 58.67 -11.69 -29.23
C LYS A 42 59.21 -11.61 -27.80
N LYS A 43 60.15 -12.53 -27.52
CA LYS A 43 60.76 -12.89 -26.23
C LYS A 43 62.00 -12.04 -25.97
N ALA A 44 62.13 -11.47 -24.75
CA ALA A 44 63.41 -11.11 -24.13
C ALA A 44 63.24 -11.01 -22.60
N THR A 45 63.83 -11.99 -21.91
CA THR A 45 64.47 -12.03 -20.56
C THR A 45 64.01 -11.20 -19.35
N PRO A 46 64.16 -11.75 -18.12
CA PRO A 46 63.54 -11.22 -16.90
C PRO A 46 64.43 -10.20 -16.20
N ALA A 47 63.91 -8.98 -15.98
CA ALA A 47 64.49 -8.02 -15.05
C ALA A 47 63.51 -7.81 -13.90
N LYS A 48 63.90 -8.33 -12.73
CA LYS A 48 63.26 -8.06 -11.44
C LYS A 48 63.47 -6.59 -11.11
N THR A 49 62.49 -5.75 -11.39
CA THR A 49 62.42 -4.39 -10.85
C THR A 49 61.58 -4.41 -9.56
N PRO A 50 62.13 -4.07 -8.39
CA PRO A 50 61.33 -3.83 -7.20
C PRO A 50 60.73 -2.44 -7.31
N THR A 51 59.71 -2.28 -8.17
CA THR A 51 59.01 -1.00 -8.27
C THR A 51 57.99 -0.94 -7.13
N GLY A 52 58.24 -0.05 -6.18
CA GLY A 52 57.38 0.21 -5.03
C GLY A 52 55.93 0.41 -5.45
N SER A 53 55.12 -0.61 -5.19
CA SER A 53 53.67 -0.61 -5.37
C SER A 53 52.97 -0.35 -4.03
N ASN A 54 53.39 0.72 -3.34
CA ASN A 54 52.81 1.05 -2.03
C ASN A 54 51.37 1.59 -2.15
N SER A 55 50.95 2.11 -3.32
CA SER A 55 49.59 2.61 -3.54
C SER A 55 48.60 1.52 -3.99
N SER A 56 49.04 0.53 -4.79
CA SER A 56 48.17 -0.60 -5.18
C SER A 56 47.94 -1.58 -4.03
N GLY A 57 48.90 -1.67 -3.09
CA GLY A 57 48.75 -2.49 -1.88
C GLY A 57 47.69 -1.92 -0.95
N ILE A 58 47.78 -0.63 -0.61
CA ILE A 58 46.81 0.04 0.27
C ILE A 58 45.38 -0.04 -0.31
N ALA A 59 45.21 0.19 -1.62
CA ALA A 59 43.89 0.07 -2.25
C ALA A 59 43.33 -1.37 -2.22
N ALA A 60 44.20 -2.38 -2.36
CA ALA A 60 43.82 -3.79 -2.24
C ALA A 60 43.47 -4.17 -0.80
N ASP A 61 44.24 -3.71 0.19
CA ASP A 61 44.01 -3.95 1.61
C ASP A 61 42.67 -3.34 2.07
N HIS A 62 42.36 -2.12 1.62
CA HIS A 62 41.06 -1.50 1.88
C HIS A 62 39.91 -2.28 1.24
N LEU A 63 40.07 -2.74 -0.01
CA LEU A 63 39.05 -3.55 -0.68
C LEU A 63 38.80 -4.86 0.07
N GLN A 64 39.87 -5.54 0.52
CA GLN A 64 39.78 -6.78 1.26
C GLN A 64 39.10 -6.57 2.62
N SER A 65 39.40 -5.47 3.31
CA SER A 65 38.71 -5.09 4.56
C SER A 65 37.21 -4.89 4.40
N PHE A 66 36.74 -4.39 3.23
CA PHE A 66 35.31 -4.28 2.95
C PHE A 66 34.67 -5.66 2.75
N PHE A 67 35.32 -6.56 2.01
CA PHE A 67 34.83 -7.93 1.82
C PHE A 67 34.72 -8.69 3.13
N ASP A 68 35.78 -8.70 3.94
CA ASP A 68 35.79 -9.39 5.25
C ASP A 68 34.64 -8.89 6.15
N ARG A 69 34.42 -7.57 6.16
CA ARG A 69 33.33 -6.96 6.94
C ARG A 69 31.95 -7.32 6.39
N ILE A 70 31.77 -7.36 5.07
CA ILE A 70 30.51 -7.74 4.42
C ILE A 70 30.22 -9.23 4.65
N GLU A 71 31.20 -10.12 4.54
CA GLU A 71 31.01 -11.56 4.76
C GLU A 71 30.59 -11.85 6.20
N ARG A 72 31.19 -11.16 7.18
CA ARG A 72 30.75 -11.23 8.58
C ARG A 72 29.30 -10.78 8.74
N LEU A 73 28.92 -9.65 8.13
CA LEU A 73 27.55 -9.11 8.19
C LEU A 73 26.53 -10.02 7.47
N GLU A 74 26.89 -10.65 6.35
CA GLU A 74 26.02 -11.62 5.68
C GLU A 74 25.84 -12.89 6.52
N GLY A 75 26.87 -13.34 7.23
CA GLY A 75 26.77 -14.40 8.23
C GLY A 75 25.80 -14.05 9.37
N GLU A 76 25.95 -12.87 9.98
CA GLU A 76 25.04 -12.36 11.02
C GLU A 76 23.60 -12.24 10.52
N LYS A 77 23.41 -11.70 9.31
CA LYS A 77 22.09 -11.58 8.68
C LYS A 77 21.43 -12.93 8.45
N LYS A 78 22.20 -13.96 8.07
CA LYS A 78 21.68 -15.32 7.95
C LYS A 78 21.25 -15.88 9.31
N GLY A 79 22.06 -15.70 10.34
CA GLY A 79 21.73 -16.10 11.72
C GLY A 79 20.41 -15.46 12.18
N ILE A 80 20.30 -14.14 12.04
CA ILE A 80 19.06 -13.39 12.38
C ILE A 80 17.87 -13.89 11.55
N ALA A 81 18.07 -14.20 10.26
CA ALA A 81 17.01 -14.71 9.42
C ALA A 81 16.53 -16.10 9.86
N ASP A 82 17.42 -16.94 10.38
CA ASP A 82 17.07 -18.24 10.93
C ASP A 82 16.37 -18.09 12.29
N ASP A 83 16.85 -17.20 13.18
CA ASP A 83 16.15 -16.86 14.44
C ASP A 83 14.71 -16.37 14.20
N ILE A 84 14.51 -15.52 13.18
CA ILE A 84 13.18 -15.05 12.79
C ILE A 84 12.28 -16.21 12.34
N LYS A 85 12.82 -17.22 11.64
CA LYS A 85 12.04 -18.40 11.23
C LYS A 85 11.65 -19.23 12.43
N ASP A 86 12.55 -19.40 13.40
CA ASP A 86 12.28 -20.17 14.62
C ASP A 86 11.17 -19.53 15.44
N VAL A 87 11.17 -18.19 15.58
CA VAL A 87 10.06 -17.45 16.23
C VAL A 87 8.72 -17.67 15.50
N PHE A 88 8.72 -17.67 14.16
CA PHE A 88 7.49 -17.98 13.41
C PHE A 88 7.08 -19.45 13.54
N ALA A 89 8.02 -20.38 13.67
CA ALA A 89 7.74 -21.78 13.89
C ALA A 89 7.14 -22.02 15.28
N GLU A 90 7.67 -21.35 16.31
CA GLU A 90 7.11 -21.34 17.67
C GLU A 90 5.69 -20.77 17.66
N ALA A 91 5.48 -19.62 17.02
CA ALA A 91 4.15 -19.02 16.89
C ALA A 91 3.16 -19.97 16.21
N LYS A 92 3.59 -20.70 15.17
CA LYS A 92 2.76 -21.71 14.51
C LYS A 92 2.43 -22.88 15.44
N GLY A 93 3.39 -23.35 16.24
CA GLY A 93 3.16 -24.39 17.25
C GLY A 93 2.15 -23.97 18.32
N ASN A 94 2.09 -22.67 18.62
CA ASN A 94 1.14 -22.06 19.56
C ASN A 94 -0.22 -21.71 18.91
N GLY A 95 -0.43 -22.02 17.63
CA GLY A 95 -1.71 -21.81 16.94
C GLY A 95 -1.90 -20.44 16.30
N PHE A 96 -0.85 -19.61 16.18
CA PHE A 96 -0.93 -18.33 15.47
C PHE A 96 -0.80 -18.49 13.94
N ASP A 97 -1.52 -17.67 13.19
CA ASP A 97 -1.42 -17.61 11.73
C ASP A 97 -0.21 -16.79 11.26
N VAL A 98 0.84 -17.49 10.84
CA VAL A 98 2.11 -16.90 10.37
C VAL A 98 1.95 -15.93 9.19
N PRO A 99 1.15 -16.23 8.13
CA PRO A 99 0.83 -15.28 7.07
C PRO A 99 0.29 -13.94 7.58
N THR A 100 -0.71 -13.97 8.48
CA THR A 100 -1.30 -12.76 9.06
C THR A 100 -0.28 -11.98 9.89
N MET A 101 0.54 -12.66 10.70
CA MET A 101 1.61 -12.00 11.46
C MET A 101 2.59 -11.26 10.54
N ARG A 102 2.98 -11.86 9.40
CA ARG A 102 3.85 -11.22 8.41
C ARG A 102 3.18 -10.00 7.77
N ALA A 103 1.89 -10.07 7.48
CA ALA A 103 1.12 -8.94 6.98
C ALA A 103 1.10 -7.78 8.00
N ILE A 104 0.84 -8.08 9.27
CA ILE A 104 0.86 -7.08 10.36
C ILE A 104 2.25 -6.44 10.49
N LEU A 105 3.34 -7.22 10.45
CA LEU A 105 4.70 -6.65 10.48
C LEU A 105 4.97 -5.72 9.30
N LYS A 106 4.43 -6.02 8.12
CA LYS A 106 4.53 -5.14 6.95
C LYS A 106 3.74 -3.84 7.16
N ILE A 107 2.56 -3.92 7.77
CA ILE A 107 1.76 -2.73 8.12
C ILE A 107 2.47 -1.89 9.18
N LYS A 108 3.02 -2.51 10.24
CA LYS A 108 3.77 -1.84 11.31
C LYS A 108 5.02 -1.11 10.84
N LYS A 109 5.59 -1.51 9.70
CA LYS A 109 6.75 -0.84 9.09
C LYS A 109 6.37 0.37 8.24
N GLN A 110 5.11 0.53 7.88
CA GLN A 110 4.63 1.69 7.13
C GLN A 110 4.50 2.90 8.07
N LYS A 111 4.66 4.11 7.53
CA LYS A 111 4.44 5.32 8.32
C LYS A 111 2.95 5.47 8.66
N PRO A 112 2.59 6.04 9.81
CA PRO A 112 1.18 6.25 10.20
C PRO A 112 0.37 7.01 9.14
N SER A 113 0.91 8.11 8.59
CA SER A 113 0.21 8.90 7.57
C SER A 113 -0.04 8.11 6.28
N GLU A 114 0.97 7.39 5.78
CA GLU A 114 0.83 6.56 4.59
C GLU A 114 -0.15 5.40 4.79
N ARG A 115 -0.33 4.95 6.04
CA ARG A 115 -1.32 3.93 6.41
C ARG A 115 -2.73 4.53 6.40
N GLU A 116 -2.91 5.66 7.06
CA GLU A 116 -4.20 6.37 7.12
C GLU A 116 -4.70 6.74 5.73
N GLU A 117 -3.85 7.31 4.87
CA GLU A 117 -4.19 7.65 3.49
C GLU A 117 -4.65 6.42 2.69
N LYS A 118 -3.96 5.28 2.83
CA LYS A 118 -4.34 4.03 2.16
C LYS A 118 -5.64 3.45 2.71
N GLU A 119 -5.86 3.53 4.01
CA GLU A 119 -7.10 3.08 4.65
C GLU A 119 -8.28 3.95 4.17
N SER A 120 -8.13 5.27 4.10
CA SER A 120 -9.15 6.18 3.55
C SER A 120 -9.42 5.90 2.06
N MET A 121 -8.39 5.64 1.27
CA MET A 121 -8.58 5.31 -0.14
C MET A 121 -9.24 3.95 -0.36
N LEU A 122 -8.88 2.96 0.46
CA LEU A 122 -9.50 1.64 0.43
C LEU A 122 -10.99 1.74 0.77
N ASP A 123 -11.34 2.50 1.82
CA ASP A 123 -12.71 2.74 2.23
C ASP A 123 -13.53 3.38 1.10
N LEU A 124 -13.02 4.45 0.48
CA LEU A 124 -13.68 5.09 -0.66
C LEU A 124 -13.94 4.12 -1.82
N TYR A 125 -12.98 3.25 -2.14
CA TYR A 125 -13.15 2.27 -3.20
C TYR A 125 -14.09 1.12 -2.81
N MET A 126 -14.06 0.67 -1.56
CA MET A 126 -15.00 -0.35 -1.06
C MET A 126 -16.43 0.17 -1.09
N HIS A 127 -16.64 1.43 -0.69
CA HIS A 127 -17.93 2.10 -0.79
C HIS A 127 -18.41 2.22 -2.26
N ALA A 128 -17.52 2.65 -3.17
CA ALA A 128 -17.86 2.73 -4.59
C ALA A 128 -18.25 1.36 -5.19
N LEU A 129 -17.72 0.27 -4.64
CA LEU A 129 -18.04 -1.11 -5.03
C LEU A 129 -19.22 -1.72 -4.26
N GLY A 130 -19.83 -1.00 -3.32
CA GLY A 130 -20.93 -1.51 -2.49
C GLY A 130 -20.52 -2.64 -1.54
N MET A 131 -19.24 -2.67 -1.15
CA MET A 131 -18.66 -3.70 -0.27
C MET A 131 -18.60 -3.26 1.20
N LEU A 132 -19.01 -2.03 1.51
CA LEU A 132 -18.99 -1.51 2.87
C LEU A 132 -20.28 -1.90 3.61
N GLU A 133 -20.17 -2.20 4.91
CA GLU A 133 -21.31 -2.63 5.73
C GLU A 133 -22.44 -1.58 5.75
N GLY A 134 -22.10 -0.29 5.72
CA GLY A 134 -23.09 0.79 5.62
C GLY A 134 -23.94 0.74 4.33
N ASP A 135 -23.33 0.39 3.20
CA ASP A 135 -24.05 0.29 1.92
C ASP A 135 -24.99 -0.92 1.90
N LEU A 136 -24.60 -2.00 2.59
CA LEU A 136 -25.39 -3.22 2.73
C LEU A 136 -26.63 -2.98 3.61
N ASP A 137 -26.46 -2.21 4.70
CA ASP A 137 -27.55 -1.85 5.59
C ASP A 137 -28.51 -0.86 4.93
N GLU A 138 -28.00 0.12 4.17
CA GLU A 138 -28.82 1.02 3.37
C GLU A 138 -29.64 0.25 2.33
N ALA A 139 -29.02 -0.71 1.62
CA ALA A 139 -29.71 -1.56 0.67
C ALA A 139 -30.84 -2.37 1.33
N GLN A 140 -30.60 -2.91 2.54
CA GLN A 140 -31.63 -3.62 3.31
C GLN A 140 -32.79 -2.68 3.69
N GLN A 141 -32.50 -1.47 4.15
CA GLN A 141 -33.54 -0.49 4.48
C GLN A 141 -34.36 -0.10 3.25
N LEU A 142 -33.72 0.11 2.09
CA LEU A 142 -34.40 0.39 0.83
C LEU A 142 -35.35 -0.75 0.41
N GLY A 143 -35.00 -2.00 0.73
CA GLY A 143 -35.87 -3.16 0.52
C GLY A 143 -37.12 -3.13 1.40
N ILE A 144 -36.94 -2.80 2.69
CA ILE A 144 -38.04 -2.61 3.66
C ILE A 144 -38.98 -1.50 3.17
N ASP A 145 -38.42 -0.37 2.74
CA ASP A 145 -39.19 0.78 2.27
C ASP A 145 -39.95 0.44 0.97
N ALA A 146 -39.32 -0.31 0.06
CA ALA A 146 -39.95 -0.76 -1.18
C ALA A 146 -41.13 -1.69 -0.91
N ALA A 147 -40.98 -2.66 0.00
CA ALA A 147 -42.07 -3.54 0.42
C ALA A 147 -43.21 -2.77 1.09
N SER A 148 -42.88 -1.81 1.96
CA SER A 148 -43.87 -0.92 2.61
C SER A 148 -44.62 -0.06 1.59
N ALA A 149 -43.96 0.31 0.49
CA ALA A 149 -44.56 1.03 -0.62
C ALA A 149 -45.33 0.14 -1.62
N GLY A 150 -45.41 -1.18 -1.38
CA GLY A 150 -46.11 -2.13 -2.25
C GLY A 150 -45.39 -2.44 -3.57
N LYS A 151 -44.09 -2.14 -3.68
CA LYS A 151 -43.27 -2.47 -4.85
C LYS A 151 -42.96 -3.97 -4.90
N ALA A 152 -42.82 -4.50 -6.11
CA ALA A 152 -42.50 -5.91 -6.30
C ALA A 152 -41.01 -6.18 -6.03
N VAL A 153 -40.66 -7.42 -5.66
CA VAL A 153 -39.24 -7.83 -5.50
C VAL A 153 -38.42 -7.64 -6.79
N THR A 154 -39.08 -7.64 -7.96
CA THR A 154 -38.47 -7.38 -9.27
C THR A 154 -38.04 -5.92 -9.45
N ASP A 155 -38.50 -5.00 -8.60
CA ASP A 155 -38.11 -3.59 -8.61
C ASP A 155 -36.78 -3.34 -7.86
N ASN A 156 -36.02 -4.40 -7.58
CA ASN A 156 -34.69 -4.32 -6.99
C ASN A 156 -33.76 -3.48 -7.88
N LEU A 157 -33.13 -2.46 -7.29
CA LEU A 157 -32.27 -1.52 -8.00
C LEU A 157 -30.87 -2.09 -8.29
N TYR A 158 -30.47 -3.14 -7.57
CA TYR A 158 -29.14 -3.74 -7.68
C TYR A 158 -29.15 -4.92 -8.66
N ILE A 159 -28.00 -5.22 -9.26
CA ILE A 159 -27.83 -6.40 -10.11
C ILE A 159 -27.50 -7.63 -9.27
N THR A 160 -27.76 -8.84 -9.78
CA THR A 160 -27.62 -10.09 -9.02
C THR A 160 -26.23 -10.39 -8.46
N GLU A 161 -25.16 -9.86 -9.06
CA GLU A 161 -23.78 -10.03 -8.58
C GLU A 161 -23.36 -8.99 -7.53
N ASP A 162 -24.17 -7.96 -7.32
CA ASP A 162 -23.93 -6.94 -6.30
C ASP A 162 -24.36 -7.46 -4.91
N PRO A 163 -23.49 -7.45 -3.89
CA PRO A 163 -23.85 -7.84 -2.52
C PRO A 163 -25.11 -7.15 -1.98
N ARG A 164 -25.36 -5.90 -2.39
CA ARG A 164 -26.54 -5.11 -2.00
C ARG A 164 -27.85 -5.69 -2.51
N PHE A 165 -27.84 -6.43 -3.62
CA PHE A 165 -29.02 -7.10 -4.16
C PHE A 165 -29.66 -8.03 -3.13
N LYS A 166 -28.85 -8.89 -2.51
CA LYS A 166 -29.33 -9.86 -1.53
C LYS A 166 -29.83 -9.19 -0.25
N LYS A 167 -29.16 -8.13 0.17
CA LYS A 167 -29.56 -7.33 1.33
C LYS A 167 -30.89 -6.61 1.11
N TRP A 168 -31.07 -6.03 -0.06
CA TRP A 168 -32.35 -5.44 -0.46
C TRP A 168 -33.47 -6.48 -0.50
N GLU A 169 -33.25 -7.66 -1.11
CA GLU A 169 -34.26 -8.74 -1.10
C GLU A 169 -34.60 -9.20 0.31
N GLN A 170 -33.60 -9.32 1.19
CA GLN A 170 -33.79 -9.67 2.58
C GLN A 170 -34.68 -8.67 3.31
N GLY A 171 -34.41 -7.36 3.16
CA GLY A 171 -35.23 -6.30 3.74
C GLY A 171 -36.67 -6.33 3.22
N TRP A 172 -36.83 -6.48 1.91
CA TRP A 172 -38.15 -6.62 1.29
C TRP A 172 -38.92 -7.82 1.86
N GLN A 173 -38.30 -9.00 1.90
CA GLN A 173 -38.91 -10.22 2.45
C GLN A 173 -39.31 -10.08 3.91
N MET A 174 -38.44 -9.50 4.74
CA MET A 174 -38.73 -9.26 6.16
C MET A 174 -39.97 -8.39 6.33
N GLN A 175 -40.07 -7.31 5.57
CA GLN A 175 -41.20 -6.39 5.67
C GLN A 175 -42.49 -7.00 5.13
N THR A 176 -42.44 -7.72 4.01
CA THR A 176 -43.61 -8.45 3.49
C THR A 176 -44.13 -9.47 4.50
N ALA A 177 -43.22 -10.21 5.15
CA ALA A 177 -43.60 -11.17 6.20
C ALA A 177 -44.22 -10.46 7.42
N PHE A 178 -43.68 -9.31 7.81
CA PHE A 178 -44.20 -8.49 8.90
C PHE A 178 -45.62 -7.98 8.61
N LEU A 179 -45.85 -7.39 7.43
CA LEU A 179 -47.18 -6.92 7.01
C LEU A 179 -48.20 -8.06 6.96
N ALA A 180 -47.82 -9.21 6.39
CA ALA A 180 -48.67 -10.41 6.35
C ALA A 180 -48.97 -11.01 7.74
N ALA A 181 -48.20 -10.67 8.77
CA ALA A 181 -48.48 -11.04 10.15
C ALA A 181 -49.48 -10.06 10.80
N GLN A 182 -49.36 -8.76 10.56
CA GLN A 182 -50.30 -7.74 11.06
C GLN A 182 -51.73 -7.95 10.54
N ASP A 183 -51.87 -8.31 9.26
CA ASP A 183 -53.18 -8.59 8.66
C ASP A 183 -53.88 -9.79 9.29
N ARG A 184 -53.11 -10.75 9.84
CA ARG A 184 -53.66 -11.92 10.54
C ARG A 184 -54.15 -11.60 11.95
N GLU A 185 -53.55 -10.63 12.63
CA GLU A 185 -53.99 -10.18 13.96
C GLU A 185 -55.22 -9.26 13.90
N GLY A 186 -55.42 -8.53 12.80
CA GLY A 186 -56.59 -7.66 12.60
C GLY A 186 -57.87 -8.37 12.13
N ALA A 187 -57.80 -9.67 11.78
CA ALA A 187 -58.89 -10.44 11.21
C ALA A 187 -59.59 -11.38 12.22
N VAL A 188 -59.35 -11.20 13.53
CA VAL A 188 -59.95 -11.98 14.63
C VAL A 188 -60.90 -11.12 15.46
#